data_AF-A0A3M2LGS6-F1
#
_entry.id   AF-A0A3M2LGS6-F1
#
_cell.length_a   1.000
_cell.length_b   1.000
_cell.length_c   1.000
_cell.angle_alpha   90.00
_cell.angle_beta   90.00
_cell.angle_gamma   90.00
#
_symmetry.space_group_name_H-M   'P 1'
#
loop_
_entity.id
_entity.type
_entity.pdbx_description
1 polymer ?
#
loop_
_entity_poly.entity_id
_entity_poly.type
_entity_poly.pdbx_seq_one_letter_code
_entity_poly.pdbx_strand_id
1 'polypeptide(L)'
;MFNAAPEPVRKGGKVKLSGRLSWMRPDRLDAHGLPTALGRRKVVFSFQARGSKKWSYLGSGRTDRYGRFSSRFTARRDGTWRVAFAGDGRLLADSASDYVDVR
;
A
#
# COMPACT_ATOMS: atom_id res chain seq x y z
N MET A 1 2.33 7.94 1.70
CA MET A 1 1.21 8.17 0.74
C MET A 1 1.03 6.91 -0.10
N PHE A 2 -0.22 6.45 -0.27
CA PHE A 2 -0.63 5.21 -0.94
C PHE A 2 -1.68 5.52 -2.00
N ASN A 3 -1.70 4.76 -3.10
CA ASN A 3 -2.64 4.92 -4.19
C ASN A 3 -2.91 3.58 -4.89
N ALA A 4 -4.16 3.35 -5.27
CA ALA A 4 -4.62 2.22 -6.09
C ALA A 4 -5.19 2.75 -7.42
N ALA A 5 -4.52 2.47 -8.55
CA ALA A 5 -4.93 3.00 -9.85
C ALA A 5 -4.83 1.98 -10.99
N PRO A 6 -5.61 2.10 -12.06
CA PRO A 6 -6.60 3.15 -12.32
C PRO A 6 -7.88 2.98 -11.50
N GLU A 7 -8.60 4.08 -11.30
CA GLU A 7 -9.96 4.09 -10.78
C GLU A 7 -10.82 5.00 -11.70
N PRO A 8 -11.95 4.51 -12.24
CA PRO A 8 -12.41 3.12 -12.20
C PRO A 8 -11.52 2.19 -13.04
N VAL A 9 -11.58 0.89 -12.77
CA VAL A 9 -10.88 -0.15 -13.56
C VAL A 9 -11.88 -1.10 -14.20
N ARG A 10 -11.59 -1.58 -15.41
CA ARG A 10 -12.41 -2.63 -16.02
C ARG A 10 -12.33 -3.95 -15.24
N LYS A 11 -13.40 -4.72 -15.17
CA LYS A 11 -13.41 -6.06 -14.59
C LYS A 11 -12.37 -6.96 -15.28
N GLY A 12 -11.54 -7.62 -14.47
CA GLY A 12 -10.39 -8.40 -14.95
C GLY A 12 -9.12 -7.57 -15.22
N GLY A 13 -9.23 -6.24 -15.19
CA GLY A 13 -8.11 -5.32 -15.33
C GLY A 13 -7.14 -5.37 -14.14
N LYS A 14 -5.96 -4.75 -14.32
CA LYS A 14 -4.93 -4.66 -13.28
C LYS A 14 -5.03 -3.33 -12.55
N VAL A 15 -5.08 -3.40 -11.22
CA VAL A 15 -4.88 -2.25 -10.33
C VAL A 15 -3.44 -2.29 -9.82
N LYS A 16 -2.73 -1.18 -9.98
CA LYS A 16 -1.41 -0.94 -9.42
C LYS A 16 -1.57 -0.30 -8.05
N LEU A 17 -1.13 -1.04 -7.03
CA LEU A 17 -0.93 -0.51 -5.69
C LEU A 17 0.47 0.06 -5.59
N SER A 18 0.58 1.32 -5.21
CA SER A 18 1.89 1.98 -5.07
C SER A 18 1.89 3.01 -3.97
N GLY A 19 3.09 3.32 -3.48
CA GLY A 19 3.27 4.30 -2.44
C GLY A 19 4.70 4.35 -1.92
N ARG A 20 4.88 5.10 -0.84
CA ARG A 20 6.16 5.23 -0.13
C ARG A 20 5.93 5.03 1.36
N LEU A 21 6.75 4.15 1.95
CA LEU A 21 6.91 3.98 3.39
C LEU A 21 8.03 4.91 3.87
N SER A 22 7.72 5.73 4.86
CA SER A 22 8.64 6.70 5.44
C SER A 22 8.33 6.88 6.93
N TRP A 23 9.32 7.33 7.69
CA TRP A 23 9.11 7.77 9.06
C TRP A 23 8.21 8.99 9.10
N MET A 24 7.06 8.91 9.78
CA MET A 24 6.18 10.05 10.07
C MET A 24 6.52 10.67 11.44
N ARG A 25 7.77 11.08 11.62
CA ARG A 25 8.25 11.80 12.81
C ARG A 25 8.81 13.15 12.35
N PRO A 26 8.26 14.30 12.79
CA PRO A 26 8.67 15.61 12.29
C PRO A 26 10.12 15.95 12.62
N ASP A 27 10.70 15.34 13.65
CA ASP A 27 12.10 15.46 14.09
C ASP A 27 13.09 14.58 13.30
N ARG A 28 12.60 13.72 12.37
CA ARG A 28 13.44 12.83 11.54
C ARG A 28 13.17 13.02 10.06
N LEU A 29 13.59 14.18 9.57
CA LEU A 29 13.66 14.49 8.14
C LEU A 29 15.01 14.04 7.56
N ASP A 30 15.01 13.73 6.27
CA ASP A 30 16.25 13.52 5.51
C ASP A 30 16.94 14.86 5.21
N ALA A 31 18.09 14.81 4.52
CA ALA A 31 18.87 15.99 4.16
C ALA A 31 18.12 17.03 3.31
N HIS A 32 16.93 16.70 2.79
CA HIS A 32 16.09 17.58 1.99
C HIS A 32 14.83 18.03 2.74
N GLY A 33 14.73 17.78 4.05
CA GLY A 33 13.56 18.14 4.84
C GLY A 33 12.34 17.24 4.57
N LEU A 34 12.54 16.04 4.01
CA LEU A 34 11.45 15.11 3.72
C LEU A 34 11.40 13.96 4.73
N PRO A 35 10.23 13.33 4.95
CA PRO A 35 10.12 12.12 5.75
C PRO A 35 11.15 11.04 5.36
N THR A 36 11.96 10.62 6.34
CA THR A 36 13.04 9.65 6.12
C THR A 36 12.51 8.36 5.51
N ALA A 37 13.03 7.96 4.36
CA ALA A 37 12.60 6.77 3.63
C ALA A 37 12.88 5.46 4.38
N LEU A 38 11.96 4.50 4.29
CA LEU A 38 12.07 3.18 4.92
C LEU A 38 12.21 2.06 3.88
N GLY A 39 13.45 1.80 3.44
CA GLY A 39 13.73 0.82 2.39
C GLY A 39 13.97 -0.62 2.82
N ARG A 40 13.77 -1.60 1.94
CA ARG A 40 13.91 -3.06 2.24
C ARG A 40 12.93 -3.60 3.29
N ARG A 41 11.85 -2.86 3.62
CA ARG A 41 10.83 -3.29 4.60
C ARG A 41 9.76 -4.11 3.90
N LYS A 42 9.31 -5.20 4.55
CA LYS A 42 8.23 -6.03 4.02
C LYS A 42 6.90 -5.32 4.16
N VAL A 43 6.11 -5.29 3.09
CA VAL A 43 4.73 -4.80 3.09
C VAL A 43 3.78 -5.88 2.61
N VAL A 44 2.58 -5.91 3.15
CA VAL A 44 1.52 -6.88 2.83
C VAL A 44 0.40 -6.16 2.11
N PHE A 45 -0.08 -6.76 1.01
CA PHE A 45 -1.22 -6.26 0.25
C PHE A 45 -2.45 -7.11 0.55
N SER A 46 -3.58 -6.43 0.79
CA SER A 46 -4.87 -7.08 1.05
C SER A 46 -6.01 -6.35 0.35
N PHE A 47 -7.10 -7.07 0.10
CA PHE A 47 -8.32 -6.54 -0.51
C PHE A 47 -9.55 -6.85 0.34
N GLN A 48 -10.45 -5.88 0.47
CA GLN A 48 -11.75 -6.03 1.09
C GLN A 48 -12.82 -5.70 0.04
N ALA A 49 -13.59 -6.71 -0.37
CA ALA A 49 -14.71 -6.51 -1.29
C ALA A 49 -15.75 -5.54 -0.70
N ARG A 50 -16.37 -4.71 -1.53
CA ARG A 50 -17.50 -3.86 -1.12
C ARG A 50 -18.57 -4.70 -0.40
N GLY A 51 -18.97 -4.29 0.81
CA GLY A 51 -19.94 -5.00 1.66
C GLY A 51 -19.38 -6.19 2.45
N SER A 52 -18.12 -6.60 2.23
CA SER A 52 -17.44 -7.61 3.06
C SER A 52 -16.85 -7.00 4.31
N LYS A 53 -16.82 -7.75 5.42
CA LYS A 53 -16.00 -7.43 6.62
C LYS A 53 -14.64 -8.15 6.62
N LYS A 54 -14.40 -9.03 5.65
CA LYS A 54 -13.20 -9.86 5.55
C LYS A 54 -12.17 -9.24 4.60
N TRP A 55 -10.92 -9.23 5.05
CA TRP A 55 -9.75 -8.91 4.24
C TRP A 55 -9.15 -10.18 3.64
N SER A 56 -8.95 -10.19 2.33
CA SER A 56 -8.25 -11.25 1.61
C SER A 56 -6.79 -10.87 1.40
N TYR A 57 -5.87 -11.77 1.70
CA TYR A 57 -4.45 -11.60 1.38
C TYR A 57 -4.24 -11.69 -0.14
N LEU A 58 -3.50 -10.73 -0.69
CA LEU A 58 -3.15 -10.71 -2.11
C LEU A 58 -1.70 -11.12 -2.36
N GLY A 59 -0.80 -10.81 -1.42
CA GLY A 59 0.63 -10.98 -1.60
C GLY A 59 1.42 -10.06 -0.68
N SER A 60 2.74 -10.11 -0.82
CA SER A 60 3.67 -9.22 -0.11
C SER A 60 4.77 -8.74 -1.05
N GLY A 61 5.37 -7.60 -0.71
CA GLY A 61 6.50 -7.04 -1.42
C GLY A 61 7.52 -6.44 -0.44
N ARG A 62 8.59 -5.87 -0.98
CA ARG A 62 9.54 -5.07 -0.20
C ARG A 62 9.63 -3.67 -0.77
N THR A 63 9.83 -2.69 0.10
CA THR A 63 10.16 -1.34 -0.33
C THR A 63 11.56 -1.28 -0.94
N ASP A 64 11.75 -0.42 -1.93
CA ASP A 64 13.08 -0.13 -2.50
C ASP A 64 13.93 0.71 -1.53
N ARG A 65 15.16 1.07 -1.89
CA ARG A 65 16.03 1.89 -1.03
C ARG A 65 15.45 3.27 -0.64
N TYR A 66 14.44 3.74 -1.37
CA TYR A 66 13.75 5.01 -1.17
C TYR A 66 12.37 4.82 -0.51
N GLY A 67 12.09 3.64 0.03
CA GLY A 67 10.82 3.35 0.69
C GLY A 67 9.65 3.12 -0.27
N ARG A 68 9.88 3.13 -1.60
CA ARG A 68 8.82 2.98 -2.60
C ARG A 68 8.44 1.53 -2.76
N PHE A 69 7.16 1.26 -2.97
CA PHE A 69 6.66 -0.05 -3.36
C PHE A 69 5.69 0.06 -4.53
N SER A 70 5.59 -1.01 -5.31
CA SER A 70 4.63 -1.13 -6.39
C SER A 70 4.28 -2.61 -6.60
N SER A 71 3.00 -2.93 -6.74
CA SER A 71 2.52 -4.27 -7.09
C SER A 71 1.22 -4.18 -7.89
N ARG A 72 0.94 -5.16 -8.74
CA ARG A 72 -0.25 -5.18 -9.59
C ARG A 72 -1.10 -6.41 -9.29
N PHE A 73 -2.39 -6.18 -9.10
CA PHE A 73 -3.37 -7.24 -8.80
C PHE A 73 -4.57 -7.12 -9.73
N THR A 74 -5.23 -8.24 -9.99
CA THR A 74 -6.43 -8.24 -10.84
C THR A 74 -7.66 -7.80 -10.05
N ALA A 75 -8.34 -6.75 -10.52
CA ALA A 75 -9.60 -6.30 -9.98
C ALA A 75 -10.75 -7.18 -10.52
N ARG A 76 -11.52 -7.79 -9.61
CA ARG A 76 -12.64 -8.68 -9.98
C ARG A 76 -14.01 -8.11 -9.59
N ARG A 77 -14.02 -7.16 -8.66
CA ARG A 77 -15.19 -6.56 -8.02
C ARG A 77 -14.74 -5.30 -7.28
N ASP A 78 -15.67 -4.41 -7.01
CA ASP A 78 -15.38 -3.19 -6.23
C ASP A 78 -14.87 -3.52 -4.84
N GLY A 79 -14.04 -2.65 -4.31
CA GLY A 79 -13.62 -2.74 -2.92
C GLY A 79 -12.38 -1.94 -2.59
N THR A 80 -11.97 -2.12 -1.34
CA THR A 80 -10.86 -1.40 -0.75
C THR A 80 -9.58 -2.23 -0.86
N TRP A 81 -8.55 -1.63 -1.45
CA TRP A 81 -7.19 -2.15 -1.48
C TRP A 81 -6.41 -1.58 -0.31
N ARG A 82 -5.58 -2.39 0.32
CA ARG A 82 -4.76 -1.96 1.47
C ARG A 82 -3.33 -2.46 1.32
N VAL A 83 -2.40 -1.63 1.77
CA VAL A 83 -1.03 -2.01 2.09
C VAL A 83 -0.82 -1.88 3.60
N ALA A 84 -0.11 -2.83 4.21
CA ALA A 84 0.22 -2.81 5.62
C ALA A 84 1.71 -3.13 5.83
N PHE A 85 2.34 -2.36 6.71
CA PHE A 85 3.62 -2.68 7.31
C PHE A 85 3.37 -3.15 8.74
N ALA A 86 3.84 -4.35 9.09
CA ALA A 86 3.52 -4.99 10.36
C ALA A 86 4.33 -4.47 11.57
N GLY A 87 5.24 -3.51 11.35
CA GLY A 87 6.28 -3.19 12.33
C GLY A 87 7.48 -4.14 12.21
N ASP A 88 8.61 -3.73 12.79
CA ASP A 88 9.85 -4.52 12.82
C ASP A 88 10.58 -4.44 14.16
N GLY A 89 9.83 -4.17 15.24
CA GLY A 89 10.34 -4.01 16.62
C GLY A 89 11.00 -2.65 16.89
N ARG A 90 11.45 -1.94 15.85
CA ARG A 90 11.93 -0.55 15.94
C ARG A 90 10.90 0.44 15.43
N LEU A 91 10.12 0.01 14.44
CA LEU A 91 9.02 0.75 13.86
C LEU A 91 7.68 0.16 14.29
N LEU A 92 6.73 1.04 14.55
CA LEU A 92 5.33 0.67 14.75
C LEU A 92 4.70 0.19 13.44
N ALA A 93 3.66 -0.62 13.57
CA ALA A 93 2.84 -1.01 12.43
C ALA A 93 2.09 0.19 11.86
N ASP A 94 1.86 0.18 10.54
CA ASP A 94 1.09 1.21 9.84
C ASP A 94 0.40 0.61 8.61
N SER A 95 -0.70 1.22 8.18
CA SER A 95 -1.43 0.79 6.99
C SER A 95 -2.13 1.94 6.28
N ALA A 96 -2.27 1.81 4.97
CA ALA A 96 -3.01 2.76 4.14
C ALA A 96 -3.89 2.00 3.14
N SER A 97 -5.02 2.60 2.78
CA SER A 97 -6.01 1.96 1.92
C SER A 97 -6.64 2.94 0.95
N ASP A 98 -7.18 2.40 -0.13
CA ASP A 98 -7.79 3.14 -1.23
C ASP A 98 -8.89 2.29 -1.88
N TYR A 99 -10.02 2.92 -2.20
CA TYR A 99 -11.16 2.23 -2.80
C TYR A 99 -11.02 2.24 -4.32
N VAL A 100 -11.49 1.20 -5.00
CA VAL A 100 -11.55 1.17 -6.46
C VAL A 100 -12.88 0.60 -6.93
N ASP A 101 -13.57 1.38 -7.76
CA ASP A 101 -14.74 0.97 -8.55
C ASP A 101 -14.33 0.08 -9.75
N VAL A 102 -15.07 -1.04 -9.95
CA VAL A 102 -14.85 -1.98 -11.05
C VAL A 102 -16.03 -1.97 -12.02
N ARG A 103 -15.75 -1.70 -13.30
CA ARG A 103 -16.75 -1.58 -14.37
C ARG A 103 -16.68 -2.69 -15.41
#